data_AF-A0A2C6L4L7-F1
#
_entry.id   AF-A0A2C6L4L7-F1
#
_cell.length_a   1.000
_cell.length_b   1.000
_cell.length_c   1.000
_cell.angle_alpha   90.00
_cell.angle_beta   90.00
_cell.angle_gamma   90.00
#
_symmetry.space_group_name_H-M   'P 1'
#
loop_
_entity.id
_entity.type
_entity.pdbx_description
1 polymer ?
#
loop_
_entity_poly.entity_id
_entity_poly.type
_entity_poly.pdbx_seq_one_letter_code
_entity_poly.pdbx_strand_id
1 'polypeptide(L)'
;MAAQKGSGAASKAGGSKKGGNASSGAKNVKVKKAQNASKNLKTSNSFKMARVRTNVHFFRPHTLRKRRSPKVVKHSTEASSCTFPKLPKTDKYAVIRHPLTTESAMKKIEETNTLVFLVHPRSNKQQIKQAVKDLYDVKALRVNTLIRPDGVKKAYVRLTPDYDALDVANKIGII
;
A
#
# COMPACT_ATOMS: atom_id res chain seq x y z
N MET A 1 -8.83 18.28 -31.99
CA MET A 1 -10.04 18.66 -32.76
C MET A 1 -10.16 20.16 -32.75
N ALA A 2 -10.11 20.74 -33.94
CA ALA A 2 -10.12 22.17 -34.21
C ALA A 2 -11.54 22.75 -34.19
N ALA A 3 -11.65 24.03 -33.84
CA ALA A 3 -12.59 24.95 -34.50
C ALA A 3 -12.14 26.41 -34.25
N GLN A 4 -11.48 26.98 -35.25
CA GLN A 4 -11.46 28.42 -35.52
C GLN A 4 -12.75 28.81 -36.24
N LYS A 5 -13.22 30.05 -36.04
CA LYS A 5 -13.88 30.97 -36.98
C LYS A 5 -14.03 32.31 -36.21
N GLY A 6 -13.56 33.48 -36.62
CA GLY A 6 -13.02 33.96 -37.88
C GLY A 6 -13.96 34.99 -38.52
N SER A 7 -13.62 36.30 -38.42
CA SER A 7 -13.95 37.45 -39.31
C SER A 7 -13.70 38.75 -38.51
N GLY A 8 -12.88 39.74 -38.86
CA GLY A 8 -12.48 40.29 -40.17
C GLY A 8 -13.58 41.24 -40.66
N ALA A 9 -13.41 42.53 -40.99
CA ALA A 9 -12.28 43.43 -41.10
C ALA A 9 -12.81 44.89 -41.27
N ALA A 10 -11.92 45.86 -40.98
CA ALA A 10 -11.77 47.24 -41.49
C ALA A 10 -12.90 48.02 -42.22
N SER A 11 -13.08 49.31 -41.87
CA SER A 11 -13.19 50.48 -42.78
C SER A 11 -13.38 51.76 -41.92
N LYS A 12 -13.10 53.00 -42.31
CA LYS A 12 -12.26 53.70 -43.31
C LYS A 12 -12.15 55.14 -42.80
N ALA A 13 -11.11 55.85 -43.20
CA ALA A 13 -10.87 57.26 -42.90
C ALA A 13 -11.66 58.24 -43.80
N GLY A 14 -11.79 59.49 -43.33
CA GLY A 14 -12.13 60.71 -44.09
C GLY A 14 -13.43 61.37 -43.63
N GLY A 15 -13.58 62.67 -43.37
CA GLY A 15 -12.68 63.82 -43.39
C GLY A 15 -13.51 65.13 -43.34
N SER A 16 -13.04 66.14 -42.57
CA SER A 16 -13.39 67.59 -42.60
C SER A 16 -14.83 68.02 -42.19
N LYS A 17 -15.14 69.17 -41.58
CA LYS A 17 -14.42 70.45 -41.30
C LYS A 17 -15.27 71.27 -40.29
N LYS A 18 -14.60 72.10 -39.46
CA LYS A 18 -15.02 73.38 -38.79
C LYS A 18 -16.40 73.44 -38.07
N GLY A 19 -16.55 73.97 -36.86
CA GLY A 19 -15.72 74.78 -35.98
C GLY A 19 -16.63 75.38 -34.88
N GLY A 20 -16.09 75.70 -33.70
CA GLY A 20 -16.84 76.45 -32.67
C GLY A 20 -16.41 76.16 -31.23
N ASN A 21 -15.69 77.12 -30.64
CA ASN A 21 -15.36 77.31 -29.22
C ASN A 21 -14.69 76.16 -28.41
N ALA A 22 -13.35 76.12 -28.52
CA ALA A 22 -12.46 75.14 -27.88
C ALA A 22 -12.15 75.36 -26.37
N SER A 23 -12.73 76.36 -25.69
CA SER A 23 -12.29 76.73 -24.32
C SER A 23 -13.19 76.26 -23.17
N SER A 24 -14.51 76.16 -23.36
CA SER A 24 -15.45 75.72 -22.30
C SER A 24 -15.68 74.21 -22.28
N GLY A 25 -15.75 73.58 -23.46
CA GLY A 25 -15.89 72.12 -23.62
C GLY A 25 -14.67 71.34 -23.14
N ALA A 26 -13.46 71.86 -23.39
CA ALA A 26 -12.22 71.21 -22.96
C ALA A 26 -12.05 71.17 -21.43
N LYS A 27 -12.50 72.23 -20.72
CA LYS A 27 -12.53 72.26 -19.26
C LYS A 27 -13.58 71.28 -18.70
N ASN A 28 -14.77 71.24 -19.29
CA ASN A 28 -15.84 70.33 -18.84
C ASN A 28 -15.51 68.84 -19.11
N VAL A 29 -14.85 68.54 -20.23
CA VAL A 29 -14.36 67.19 -20.55
C VAL A 29 -13.20 66.79 -19.63
N LYS A 30 -12.28 67.71 -19.29
CA LYS A 30 -11.24 67.45 -18.27
C LYS A 30 -11.83 67.23 -16.88
N VAL A 31 -12.83 68.01 -16.48
CA VAL A 31 -13.53 67.85 -15.20
C VAL A 31 -14.30 66.53 -15.16
N LYS A 32 -15.03 66.15 -16.21
CA LYS A 32 -15.70 64.85 -16.30
C LYS A 32 -14.71 63.68 -16.32
N LYS A 33 -13.56 63.82 -17.00
CA LYS A 33 -12.50 62.80 -17.03
C LYS A 33 -11.83 62.65 -15.65
N ALA A 34 -11.61 63.76 -14.93
CA ALA A 34 -11.11 63.74 -13.55
C ALA A 34 -12.15 63.20 -12.55
N GLN A 35 -13.43 63.52 -12.74
CA GLN A 35 -14.53 62.98 -11.95
C GLN A 35 -14.73 61.47 -12.19
N ASN A 36 -14.58 60.98 -13.42
CA ASN A 36 -14.64 59.55 -13.72
C ASN A 36 -13.40 58.79 -13.23
N ALA A 37 -12.20 59.38 -13.34
CA ALA A 37 -10.98 58.83 -12.74
C ALA A 37 -11.10 58.73 -11.21
N SER A 38 -11.61 59.78 -10.54
CA SER A 38 -11.82 59.76 -9.09
C SER A 38 -12.93 58.81 -8.65
N LYS A 39 -14.00 58.63 -9.44
CA LYS A 39 -15.03 57.62 -9.16
C LYS A 39 -14.50 56.19 -9.27
N ASN A 40 -13.67 55.91 -10.28
CA ASN A 40 -13.02 54.60 -10.44
C ASN A 40 -11.98 54.30 -9.34
N LEU A 41 -11.35 55.34 -8.77
CA LEU A 41 -10.44 55.21 -7.62
C LEU A 41 -11.16 55.03 -6.27
N LYS A 42 -12.42 55.47 -6.16
CA LYS A 42 -13.22 55.38 -4.92
C LYS A 42 -13.78 53.97 -4.63
N THR A 43 -13.77 53.07 -5.62
CA THR A 43 -14.25 51.69 -5.45
C THR A 43 -13.10 50.69 -5.61
N SER A 44 -11.94 50.97 -5.02
CA SER A 44 -10.86 49.98 -4.92
C SER A 44 -11.02 49.10 -3.68
N ASN A 45 -12.23 48.56 -3.45
CA ASN A 45 -12.42 47.56 -2.40
C ASN A 45 -12.21 46.17 -3.00
N SER A 46 -10.97 45.89 -3.43
CA SER A 46 -10.53 44.52 -3.63
C SER A 46 -10.38 43.86 -2.26
N PHE A 47 -11.49 43.55 -1.60
CA PHE A 47 -11.45 42.70 -0.42
C PHE A 47 -10.84 41.38 -0.86
N LYS A 48 -9.67 41.03 -0.33
CA LYS A 48 -9.08 39.72 -0.55
C LYS A 48 -10.07 38.70 0.03
N MET A 49 -10.81 37.99 -0.83
CA MET A 49 -11.70 36.92 -0.38
C MET A 49 -10.82 35.82 0.23
N ALA A 50 -10.70 35.81 1.55
CA ALA A 50 -10.06 34.74 2.28
C ALA A 50 -10.93 33.47 2.20
N ARG A 51 -10.30 32.29 2.27
CA ARG A 51 -11.05 31.04 2.41
C ARG A 51 -11.90 31.11 3.67
N VAL A 52 -13.22 31.09 3.49
CA VAL A 52 -14.19 31.05 4.59
C VAL A 52 -13.97 29.73 5.35
N ARG A 53 -13.55 29.83 6.62
CA ARG A 53 -13.44 28.70 7.53
C ARG A 53 -14.71 28.68 8.37
N THR A 54 -15.45 27.58 8.31
CA THR A 54 -16.70 27.40 9.07
C THR A 54 -16.46 26.88 10.49
N ASN A 55 -15.28 26.32 10.76
CA ASN A 55 -14.87 25.85 12.08
C ASN A 55 -14.09 26.94 12.83
N VAL A 56 -14.37 27.09 14.13
CA VAL A 56 -13.65 28.04 15.02
C VAL A 56 -12.22 27.57 15.30
N HIS A 57 -12.00 26.25 15.31
CA HIS A 57 -10.69 25.66 15.53
C HIS A 57 -9.84 25.62 14.25
N PHE A 58 -8.57 26.00 14.37
CA PHE A 58 -7.60 25.87 13.31
C PHE A 58 -6.93 24.49 13.35
N PHE A 59 -7.28 23.62 12.39
CA PHE A 59 -6.66 22.31 12.26
C PHE A 59 -5.40 22.36 11.37
N ARG A 60 -4.38 21.60 11.76
CA ARG A 60 -3.18 21.44 10.94
C ARG A 60 -3.58 20.83 9.58
N PRO A 61 -3.22 21.46 8.44
CA PRO A 61 -3.55 20.91 7.14
C PRO A 61 -2.81 19.58 6.92
N HIS A 62 -3.46 18.65 6.25
CA HIS A 62 -2.80 17.43 5.83
C HIS A 62 -1.74 17.76 4.79
N THR A 63 -0.50 17.37 5.08
CA THR A 63 0.64 17.53 4.18
C THR A 63 1.05 16.18 3.62
N LEU A 64 1.76 16.19 2.49
CA LEU A 64 2.34 14.99 1.92
C LEU A 64 3.37 14.41 2.89
N ARG A 65 3.16 13.16 3.33
CA ARG A 65 4.13 12.39 4.13
C ARG A 65 4.86 11.41 3.22
N LYS A 66 6.12 11.70 2.90
CA LYS A 66 6.96 10.81 2.08
C LYS A 66 7.24 9.51 2.85
N ARG A 67 7.31 8.38 2.14
CA ARG A 67 7.77 7.11 2.72
C ARG A 67 9.27 7.23 3.02
N ARG A 68 9.76 6.42 3.97
CA ARG A 68 11.19 6.36 4.29
C ARG A 68 11.99 5.86 3.08
N SER A 69 12.86 6.71 2.55
CA SER A 69 13.83 6.39 1.49
C SER A 69 15.24 6.67 2.02
N PRO A 70 15.89 5.71 2.71
CA PRO A 70 17.22 5.91 3.26
C PRO A 70 18.25 6.07 2.13
N LYS A 71 19.28 6.90 2.36
CA LYS A 71 20.35 7.14 1.37
C LYS A 71 21.28 5.93 1.21
N VAL A 72 21.44 5.14 2.26
CA VAL A 72 22.29 3.94 2.30
C VAL A 72 21.51 2.81 2.97
N VAL A 73 21.67 1.58 2.48
CA VAL A 73 21.09 0.39 3.12
C VAL A 73 21.68 0.17 4.51
N LYS A 74 20.88 -0.33 5.46
CA LYS A 74 21.33 -0.53 6.84
C LYS A 74 22.10 -1.82 7.06
N HIS A 75 21.79 -2.83 6.26
CA HIS A 75 22.39 -4.16 6.32
C HIS A 75 23.00 -4.50 4.96
N SER A 76 24.20 -5.06 4.98
CA SER A 76 24.92 -5.46 3.76
C SER A 76 24.14 -6.51 2.95
N THR A 77 23.41 -7.41 3.62
CA THR A 77 22.56 -8.43 2.97
C THR A 77 21.41 -7.86 2.14
N GLU A 78 21.10 -6.57 2.31
CA GLU A 78 20.04 -5.86 1.58
C GLU A 78 20.61 -4.95 0.48
N ALA A 79 21.95 -4.91 0.32
CA ALA A 79 22.59 -4.13 -0.72
C ALA A 79 22.36 -4.77 -2.11
N SER A 80 22.17 -3.94 -3.13
CA SER A 80 21.99 -4.41 -4.52
C SER A 80 23.22 -5.13 -5.09
N SER A 81 24.42 -4.80 -4.58
CA SER A 81 25.67 -5.45 -4.95
C SER A 81 25.92 -6.76 -4.20
N CYS A 82 25.08 -7.13 -3.23
CA CYS A 82 25.27 -8.33 -2.44
C CYS A 82 24.78 -9.56 -3.20
N THR A 83 25.70 -10.44 -3.56
CA THR A 83 25.39 -11.73 -4.20
C THR A 83 24.79 -12.74 -3.23
N PHE A 84 25.03 -12.58 -1.92
CA PHE A 84 24.66 -13.55 -0.89
C PHE A 84 23.47 -13.05 -0.06
N PRO A 85 22.23 -13.47 -0.40
CA PRO A 85 21.07 -13.09 0.40
C PRO A 85 21.11 -13.79 1.76
N LYS A 86 20.41 -13.20 2.73
CA LYS A 86 20.21 -13.82 4.04
C LYS A 86 19.36 -15.08 3.90
N LEU A 87 19.92 -16.23 4.26
CA LEU A 87 19.15 -17.48 4.27
C LEU A 87 18.05 -17.44 5.33
N PRO A 88 16.87 -18.05 5.04
CA PRO A 88 15.85 -18.27 6.05
C PRO A 88 16.41 -19.09 7.21
N LYS A 89 16.05 -18.71 8.44
CA LYS A 89 16.45 -19.46 9.65
C LYS A 89 15.53 -20.64 9.93
N THR A 90 14.33 -20.63 9.37
CA THR A 90 13.26 -21.59 9.67
C THR A 90 12.91 -22.35 8.40
N ASP A 91 13.69 -23.38 8.11
CA ASP A 91 13.50 -24.23 6.95
C ASP A 91 12.57 -25.40 7.28
N LYS A 92 12.12 -26.13 6.25
CA LYS A 92 11.24 -27.30 6.40
C LYS A 92 11.79 -28.35 7.38
N TYR A 93 13.10 -28.59 7.35
CA TYR A 93 13.82 -29.49 8.27
C TYR A 93 13.94 -28.94 9.70
N ALA A 94 13.94 -27.60 9.86
CA ALA A 94 13.95 -26.99 11.19
C ALA A 94 12.55 -27.02 11.84
N VAL A 95 11.50 -26.97 11.01
CA VAL A 95 10.10 -27.05 11.46
C VAL A 95 9.79 -28.45 11.97
N ILE A 96 9.96 -29.49 11.15
CA ILE A 96 9.69 -30.89 11.52
C ILE A 96 11.00 -31.51 11.99
N ARG A 97 11.08 -31.87 13.27
CA ARG A 97 12.29 -32.45 13.85
C ARG A 97 12.38 -33.95 13.60
N HIS A 98 11.40 -34.69 14.10
CA HIS A 98 11.32 -36.12 13.88
C HIS A 98 9.90 -36.65 14.16
N PRO A 99 9.51 -37.79 13.58
CA PRO A 99 8.27 -38.48 13.92
C PRO A 99 8.30 -39.01 15.36
N LEU A 100 7.10 -39.28 15.89
CA LEU A 100 6.91 -39.80 17.23
C LEU A 100 6.45 -41.25 17.15
N THR A 101 7.23 -42.17 17.72
CA THR A 101 7.10 -43.64 17.55
C THR A 101 6.46 -44.35 18.74
N THR A 102 5.74 -43.63 19.62
CA THR A 102 5.07 -44.26 20.78
C THR A 102 3.85 -45.05 20.34
N GLU A 103 3.44 -46.05 21.12
CA GLU A 103 2.21 -46.84 20.91
C GLU A 103 0.98 -45.97 20.61
N SER A 104 0.78 -44.89 21.38
CA SER A 104 -0.34 -43.96 21.17
C SER A 104 -0.31 -43.24 19.81
N ALA A 105 0.89 -43.07 19.23
CA ALA A 105 1.08 -42.49 17.91
C ALA A 105 0.94 -43.55 16.82
N MET A 106 1.45 -44.77 17.02
CA MET A 106 1.27 -45.89 16.08
C MET A 106 -0.22 -46.19 15.88
N LYS A 107 -0.99 -46.26 16.98
CA LYS A 107 -2.45 -46.39 16.93
C LYS A 107 -3.15 -45.29 16.12
N LYS A 108 -2.59 -44.08 16.12
CA LYS A 108 -3.13 -42.93 15.36
C LYS A 108 -2.84 -43.01 13.86
N ILE A 109 -1.75 -43.67 13.48
CA ILE A 109 -1.42 -43.93 12.08
C ILE A 109 -2.44 -44.91 11.52
N GLU A 110 -2.68 -46.01 12.24
CA GLU A 110 -3.59 -47.09 11.85
C GLU A 110 -5.07 -46.67 11.81
N GLU A 111 -5.60 -46.08 12.89
CA GLU A 111 -7.06 -45.89 13.03
C GLU A 111 -7.59 -44.63 12.34
N THR A 112 -6.83 -43.53 12.37
CA THR A 112 -7.34 -42.18 12.04
C THR A 112 -6.63 -41.54 10.84
N ASN A 113 -5.68 -42.25 10.21
CA ASN A 113 -4.83 -41.71 9.14
C ASN A 113 -4.14 -40.40 9.60
N THR A 114 -3.47 -40.47 10.75
CA THR A 114 -2.79 -39.33 11.39
C THR A 114 -1.34 -39.63 11.73
N LEU A 115 -0.42 -38.84 11.18
CA LEU A 115 0.99 -38.84 11.54
C LEU A 115 1.24 -37.93 12.75
N VAL A 116 2.14 -38.35 13.64
CA VAL A 116 2.52 -37.56 14.83
C VAL A 116 3.97 -37.16 14.73
N PHE A 117 4.23 -35.86 14.80
CA PHE A 117 5.58 -35.30 14.74
C PHE A 117 5.92 -34.51 15.98
N LEU A 118 7.21 -34.46 16.30
CA LEU A 118 7.79 -33.42 17.11
C LEU A 118 8.30 -32.29 16.23
N VAL A 119 7.93 -31.08 16.63
CA VAL A 119 8.06 -29.86 15.84
C VAL A 119 8.71 -28.79 16.69
N HIS A 120 9.35 -27.83 16.05
CA HIS A 120 9.87 -26.64 16.72
C HIS A 120 8.74 -25.83 17.42
N PRO A 121 8.95 -25.37 18.67
CA PRO A 121 7.88 -24.73 19.48
C PRO A 121 7.37 -23.41 18.89
N ARG A 122 8.17 -22.72 18.07
CA ARG A 122 7.76 -21.48 17.39
C ARG A 122 6.99 -21.70 16.08
N SER A 123 6.85 -22.93 15.61
CA SER A 123 6.24 -23.18 14.29
C SER A 123 4.72 -23.10 14.32
N ASN A 124 4.14 -22.47 13.31
CA ASN A 124 2.69 -22.32 13.15
C ASN A 124 2.07 -23.52 12.41
N LYS A 125 0.76 -23.74 12.55
CA LYS A 125 0.04 -24.84 11.87
C LYS A 125 0.19 -24.80 10.35
N GLN A 126 0.21 -23.60 9.76
CA GLN A 126 0.42 -23.40 8.32
C GLN A 126 1.82 -23.82 7.88
N GLN A 127 2.85 -23.46 8.65
CA GLN A 127 4.23 -23.86 8.37
C GLN A 127 4.43 -25.36 8.48
N ILE A 128 3.80 -26.01 9.48
CA ILE A 128 3.83 -27.46 9.63
C ILE A 128 3.16 -28.13 8.42
N LYS A 129 1.98 -27.64 8.01
CA LYS A 129 1.26 -28.16 6.83
C LYS A 129 2.09 -28.06 5.54
N GLN A 130 2.80 -26.94 5.35
CA GLN A 130 3.71 -26.76 4.21
C GLN A 130 4.94 -27.68 4.32
N ALA A 131 5.58 -27.75 5.50
CA ALA A 131 6.76 -28.59 5.70
C ALA A 131 6.48 -30.09 5.49
N VAL A 132 5.33 -30.61 5.96
CA VAL A 132 4.93 -32.01 5.72
C VAL A 132 4.75 -32.25 4.21
N LYS A 133 4.12 -31.30 3.52
CA LYS A 133 3.92 -31.38 2.08
C LYS A 133 5.24 -31.37 1.32
N ASP A 134 6.19 -30.54 1.69
CA ASP A 134 7.46 -30.36 0.98
C ASP A 134 8.52 -31.41 1.33
N LEU A 135 8.34 -32.19 2.42
CA LEU A 135 9.25 -33.25 2.84
C LEU A 135 8.78 -34.64 2.41
N TYR A 136 7.48 -34.89 2.49
CA TYR A 136 6.92 -36.23 2.29
C TYR A 136 5.97 -36.30 1.09
N ASP A 137 5.75 -35.18 0.38
CA ASP A 137 4.84 -35.04 -0.76
C ASP A 137 3.37 -35.34 -0.44
N VAL A 138 2.98 -35.18 0.84
CA VAL A 138 1.64 -35.51 1.34
C VAL A 138 0.82 -34.26 1.66
N LYS A 139 -0.47 -34.29 1.35
CA LYS A 139 -1.40 -33.22 1.74
C LYS A 139 -2.02 -33.52 3.10
N ALA A 140 -1.85 -32.59 4.05
CA ALA A 140 -2.58 -32.66 5.32
C ALA A 140 -3.98 -32.06 5.19
N LEU A 141 -4.99 -32.77 5.68
CA LEU A 141 -6.35 -32.28 5.84
C LEU A 141 -6.39 -31.23 6.96
N ARG A 142 -5.97 -31.62 8.18
CA ARG A 142 -5.90 -30.73 9.36
C ARG A 142 -4.67 -31.00 10.21
N VAL A 143 -4.21 -29.96 10.90
CA VAL A 143 -3.08 -30.02 11.84
C VAL A 143 -3.52 -29.55 13.22
N ASN A 144 -3.33 -30.40 14.22
CA ASN A 144 -3.54 -30.10 15.63
C ASN A 144 -2.19 -30.07 16.33
N THR A 145 -1.98 -29.13 17.25
CA THR A 145 -0.68 -28.94 17.93
C THR A 145 -0.90 -28.76 19.41
N LEU A 146 -0.01 -29.32 20.23
CA LEU A 146 0.13 -29.03 21.65
C LEU A 146 1.60 -28.83 22.01
N ILE A 147 1.85 -28.12 23.11
CA ILE A 147 3.19 -28.05 23.72
C ILE A 147 3.22 -29.10 24.84
N ARG A 148 4.22 -29.98 24.81
CA ARG A 148 4.45 -30.97 25.88
C ARG A 148 5.13 -30.30 27.09
N PRO A 149 5.05 -30.89 28.29
CA PRO A 149 5.80 -30.40 29.46
C PRO A 149 7.32 -30.29 29.20
N ASP A 150 7.87 -31.10 28.30
CA ASP A 150 9.27 -31.04 27.86
C ASP A 150 9.63 -29.76 27.08
N GLY A 151 8.67 -28.87 26.81
CA GLY A 151 8.86 -27.65 26.02
C GLY A 151 8.91 -27.85 24.51
N VAL A 152 8.74 -29.09 24.02
CA VAL A 152 8.69 -29.42 22.58
C VAL A 152 7.24 -29.49 22.11
N LYS A 153 6.97 -28.98 20.89
CA LYS A 153 5.63 -29.02 20.30
C LYS A 153 5.38 -30.39 19.65
N LYS A 154 4.27 -31.03 20.01
CA LYS A 154 3.74 -32.23 19.35
C LYS A 154 2.68 -31.80 18.35
N ALA A 155 2.75 -32.32 17.13
CA ALA A 155 1.79 -32.05 16.07
C ALA A 155 1.13 -33.35 15.61
N TYR A 156 -0.20 -33.39 15.65
CA TYR A 156 -1.02 -34.41 15.02
C TYR A 156 -1.42 -33.90 13.63
N VAL A 157 -1.01 -34.62 12.59
CA VAL A 157 -1.21 -34.25 11.19
C VAL A 157 -2.12 -35.29 10.57
N ARG A 158 -3.39 -34.94 10.34
CA ARG A 158 -4.34 -35.81 9.63
C ARG A 158 -4.14 -35.63 8.13
N LEU A 159 -3.93 -36.72 7.41
CA LEU A 159 -3.76 -36.69 5.96
C LEU A 159 -5.11 -36.59 5.24
N THR A 160 -5.10 -36.23 3.96
CA THR A 160 -6.28 -36.38 3.10
C THR A 160 -6.51 -37.87 2.82
N PRO A 161 -7.76 -38.30 2.56
CA PRO A 161 -8.06 -39.72 2.29
C PRO A 161 -7.37 -40.27 1.04
N ASP A 162 -6.81 -39.40 0.18
CA ASP A 162 -6.05 -39.80 -1.01
C ASP A 162 -4.70 -40.44 -0.68
N TYR A 163 -4.20 -40.27 0.55
CA TYR A 163 -2.93 -40.81 1.01
C TYR A 163 -3.14 -41.66 2.26
N ASP A 164 -2.50 -42.82 2.31
CA ASP A 164 -2.48 -43.64 3.52
C ASP A 164 -1.28 -43.27 4.42
N ALA A 165 -1.53 -43.11 5.71
CA ALA A 165 -0.48 -42.81 6.69
C ALA A 165 0.46 -44.00 6.90
N LEU A 166 0.00 -45.23 6.72
CA LEU A 166 0.83 -46.43 6.85
C LEU A 166 1.93 -46.45 5.78
N ASP A 167 1.57 -46.24 4.52
CA ASP A 167 2.53 -46.19 3.41
C ASP A 167 3.55 -45.08 3.57
N VAL A 168 3.11 -43.91 4.03
CA VAL A 168 3.99 -42.77 4.30
C VAL A 168 4.92 -43.08 5.47
N ALA A 169 4.44 -43.73 6.53
CA ALA A 169 5.26 -44.13 7.67
C ALA A 169 6.35 -45.15 7.27
N ASN A 170 6.03 -46.10 6.39
CA ASN A 170 6.99 -47.05 5.83
C ASN A 170 8.07 -46.33 5.00
N LYS A 171 7.68 -45.34 4.19
CA LYS A 171 8.61 -44.52 3.41
C LYS A 171 9.54 -43.69 4.30
N ILE A 172 9.07 -43.26 5.47
CA ILE A 172 9.89 -42.53 6.45
C ILE A 172 10.78 -43.49 7.27
N GLY A 173 10.38 -44.76 7.43
CA GLY A 173 11.09 -45.77 8.22
C GLY A 173 10.74 -45.73 9.71
N ILE A 174 9.46 -45.53 10.03
CA ILE A 174 8.94 -45.49 11.42
C ILE A 174 8.26 -46.81 11.82
N ILE A 175 7.94 -47.63 10.83
CA ILE A 175 7.33 -48.96 10.92
C ILE A 175 8.31 -49.98 10.34
#